data_AF-A0A418UY91-F1
#
_entry.id   AF-A0A418UY91-F1
#
_cell.length_a   1.000
_cell.length_b   1.000
_cell.length_c   1.000
_cell.angle_alpha   90.00
_cell.angle_beta   90.00
_cell.angle_gamma   90.00
#
_symmetry.space_group_name_H-M   'P 1'
#
loop_
_entity.id
_entity.type
_entity.pdbx_description
1 polymer ?
#
loop_
_entity_poly.entity_id
_entity_poly.type
_entity_poly.pdbx_seq_one_letter_code
_entity_poly.pdbx_strand_id
1 'polypeptide(L)'
;MSDGISANEYWNKRKTQLYYQVVQVLSQKLAVRAKSVVDVGSNQCPYLEWFPDVPHRTSLDLRKPFVGPGIKSIKADFLAWDAGRTYDLALCLQVLEHIPRADLAAKKLLDVAKTVVVSVPYKWPVGTVSTHVHDPVDEQKMLDWFGRKPNFSYLCREVNIDADRLIHVYERNDLAWKFTNQRNALLKQMKTAGGEAGPSAVASA
;
A
#
# COMPACT_ATOMS: atom_id res chain seq x y z
N MET A 1 -23.14 24.69 -8.13
CA MET A 1 -23.43 23.47 -8.91
C MET A 1 -22.07 22.94 -9.34
N SER A 2 -21.58 21.86 -8.73
CA SER A 2 -20.28 21.27 -9.05
C SER A 2 -20.53 20.04 -9.91
N ASP A 3 -20.11 20.10 -11.17
CA ASP A 3 -20.21 18.98 -12.11
C ASP A 3 -19.44 17.77 -11.58
N GLY A 4 -20.20 16.79 -11.10
CA GLY A 4 -19.67 15.57 -10.51
C GLY A 4 -19.15 14.65 -11.60
N ILE A 5 -17.85 14.69 -11.86
CA ILE A 5 -17.15 13.66 -12.66
C ILE A 5 -17.53 12.29 -12.09
N SER A 6 -18.10 11.43 -12.93
CA SER A 6 -18.45 10.06 -12.51
C SER A 6 -17.18 9.29 -12.13
N ALA A 7 -17.26 8.33 -11.21
CA ALA A 7 -16.10 7.53 -10.82
C ALA A 7 -15.45 6.82 -12.01
N ASN A 8 -16.25 6.43 -13.00
CA ASN A 8 -15.78 5.83 -14.24
C ASN A 8 -14.95 6.83 -15.06
N GLU A 9 -15.39 8.08 -15.15
CA GLU A 9 -14.64 9.14 -15.84
C GLU A 9 -13.37 9.55 -15.07
N TYR A 10 -13.43 9.61 -13.74
CA TYR A 10 -12.26 9.84 -12.88
C TYR A 10 -11.18 8.77 -13.07
N TRP A 11 -11.58 7.49 -13.04
CA TRP A 11 -10.66 6.37 -13.25
C TRP A 11 -10.11 6.34 -14.68
N ASN A 12 -10.95 6.54 -15.70
CA ASN A 12 -10.53 6.50 -17.10
C ASN A 12 -9.45 7.54 -17.45
N LYS A 13 -9.46 8.70 -16.80
CA LYS A 13 -8.41 9.73 -16.97
C LYS A 13 -7.09 9.36 -16.29
N ARG A 14 -7.13 8.49 -15.28
CA ARG A 14 -5.99 8.20 -14.40
C ARG A 14 -5.34 6.85 -14.65
N LYS A 15 -6.07 5.86 -15.17
CA LYS A 15 -5.59 4.49 -15.39
C LYS A 15 -4.35 4.38 -16.29
N THR A 16 -4.09 5.40 -17.11
CA THR A 16 -2.94 5.47 -18.02
C THR A 16 -1.69 6.08 -17.38
N GLN A 17 -1.76 6.58 -16.14
CA GLN A 17 -0.58 7.08 -15.43
C GLN A 17 0.39 5.92 -15.15
N LEU A 18 1.68 6.18 -15.35
CA LEU A 18 2.75 5.19 -15.27
C LEU A 18 2.82 4.58 -13.87
N TYR A 19 2.61 5.36 -12.81
CA TYR A 19 2.73 4.84 -11.46
C TYR A 19 1.70 3.74 -11.15
N TYR A 20 0.50 3.78 -11.75
CA TYR A 20 -0.47 2.71 -11.57
C TYR A 20 0.00 1.40 -12.21
N GLN A 21 0.64 1.48 -13.37
CA GLN A 21 1.21 0.31 -14.03
C GLN A 21 2.32 -0.30 -13.15
N VAL A 22 3.18 0.55 -12.57
CA VAL A 22 4.23 0.13 -11.63
C VAL A 22 3.64 -0.53 -10.38
N VAL A 23 2.69 0.13 -9.72
CA VAL A 23 2.04 -0.39 -8.50
C VAL A 23 1.28 -1.68 -8.79
N GLN A 24 0.59 -1.79 -9.93
CA GLN A 24 -0.14 -3.00 -10.31
C GLN A 24 0.82 -4.18 -10.46
N VAL A 25 1.88 -4.04 -11.26
CA VAL A 25 2.89 -5.10 -11.44
C VAL A 25 3.53 -5.49 -10.11
N LEU A 26 3.90 -4.48 -9.31
CA LEU A 26 4.54 -4.70 -8.01
C LEU A 26 3.62 -5.45 -7.04
N SER A 27 2.40 -4.94 -6.84
CA SER A 27 1.44 -5.50 -5.90
C SER A 27 0.98 -6.91 -6.29
N GLN A 28 0.77 -7.19 -7.57
CA GLN A 28 0.45 -8.54 -8.05
C GLN A 28 1.57 -9.54 -7.75
N LYS A 29 2.85 -9.14 -7.90
CA LYS A 29 3.99 -9.99 -7.53
C LYS A 29 4.08 -10.23 -6.02
N LEU A 30 3.69 -9.26 -5.21
CA LEU A 30 3.63 -9.39 -3.75
C LEU A 30 2.43 -10.24 -3.30
N ALA A 31 1.34 -10.27 -4.09
CA ALA A 31 0.09 -10.95 -3.77
C ALA A 31 -0.01 -12.42 -4.23
N VAL A 32 1.04 -13.02 -4.82
CA VAL A 32 1.01 -14.38 -5.43
C VAL A 32 0.42 -15.47 -4.50
N ARG A 33 0.47 -15.29 -3.18
CA ARG A 33 -0.11 -16.22 -2.19
C ARG A 33 -1.02 -15.51 -1.17
N ALA A 34 -1.44 -14.29 -1.48
CA ALA A 34 -2.33 -13.53 -0.62
C ALA A 34 -3.70 -14.21 -0.57
N LYS A 35 -4.25 -14.34 0.62
CA LYS A 35 -5.64 -14.75 0.85
C LYS A 35 -6.52 -13.54 1.13
N SER A 36 -5.92 -12.39 1.40
CA SER A 36 -6.61 -11.16 1.74
C SER A 36 -5.89 -9.91 1.26
N VAL A 37 -6.63 -9.00 0.62
CA VAL A 37 -6.18 -7.65 0.24
C VAL A 37 -7.17 -6.60 0.76
N VAL A 38 -6.65 -5.51 1.31
CA VAL A 38 -7.41 -4.29 1.61
C VAL A 38 -6.89 -3.11 0.79
N ASP A 39 -7.80 -2.31 0.25
CA ASP A 39 -7.51 -1.03 -0.40
C ASP A 39 -8.07 0.10 0.47
N VAL A 40 -7.17 0.89 1.06
CA VAL A 40 -7.48 1.95 2.02
C VAL A 40 -7.48 3.29 1.29
N GLY A 41 -8.61 4.01 1.35
CA GLY A 41 -8.83 5.27 0.63
C GLY A 41 -9.11 5.08 -0.85
N SER A 42 -9.87 4.03 -1.18
CA SER A 42 -10.09 3.59 -2.57
C SER A 42 -10.70 4.64 -3.51
N ASN A 43 -11.54 5.57 -3.01
CA ASN A 43 -12.27 6.57 -3.80
C ASN A 43 -12.91 6.02 -5.10
N GLN A 44 -13.56 4.85 -5.00
CA GLN A 44 -14.16 4.08 -6.10
C GLN A 44 -13.19 3.57 -7.19
N CYS A 45 -11.89 3.60 -6.94
CA CYS A 45 -10.93 3.03 -7.87
C CYS A 45 -10.95 1.49 -7.82
N PRO A 46 -10.92 0.81 -8.99
CA PRO A 46 -11.08 -0.63 -9.07
C PRO A 46 -9.77 -1.40 -8.80
N TYR A 47 -8.88 -0.94 -7.92
CA TYR A 47 -7.56 -1.58 -7.71
C TYR A 47 -7.67 -3.04 -7.24
N LEU A 48 -8.75 -3.38 -6.53
CA LEU A 48 -8.99 -4.74 -6.06
C LEU A 48 -9.33 -5.73 -7.19
N GLU A 49 -9.68 -5.25 -8.38
CA GLU A 49 -9.87 -6.08 -9.57
C GLU A 49 -8.53 -6.65 -10.08
N TRP A 50 -7.39 -6.10 -9.67
CA TRP A 50 -6.06 -6.63 -10.02
C TRP A 50 -5.77 -7.99 -9.37
N PHE A 51 -6.60 -8.43 -8.42
CA PHE A 51 -6.40 -9.64 -7.62
C PHE A 51 -7.61 -10.59 -7.72
N PRO A 52 -7.99 -11.07 -8.92
CA PRO A 52 -9.20 -11.88 -9.08
C PRO A 52 -9.18 -13.16 -8.25
N ASP A 53 -8.00 -13.73 -8.01
CA ASP A 53 -7.81 -15.00 -7.29
C ASP A 53 -7.76 -14.83 -5.75
N VAL A 54 -7.80 -13.59 -5.23
CA VAL A 54 -7.76 -13.37 -3.78
C VAL A 54 -9.18 -13.42 -3.21
N PRO A 55 -9.50 -14.38 -2.31
CA PRO A 55 -10.87 -14.61 -1.86
C PRO A 55 -11.42 -13.51 -0.95
N HIS A 56 -10.56 -12.78 -0.24
CA HIS A 56 -10.98 -11.70 0.66
C HIS A 56 -10.46 -10.34 0.18
N ARG A 57 -11.27 -9.63 -0.59
CA ARG A 57 -10.95 -8.27 -1.07
C ARG A 57 -11.83 -7.26 -0.35
N THR A 58 -11.20 -6.28 0.30
CA THR A 58 -11.91 -5.24 1.07
C THR A 58 -11.56 -3.86 0.52
N SER A 59 -12.57 -3.12 0.08
CA SER A 59 -12.42 -1.70 -0.23
C SER A 59 -12.87 -0.88 0.97
N LEU A 60 -11.99 -0.02 1.48
CA LEU A 60 -12.25 0.85 2.60
C LEU A 60 -12.09 2.30 2.17
N ASP A 61 -13.06 3.14 2.46
CA ASP A 61 -12.97 4.57 2.20
C ASP A 61 -13.89 5.37 3.13
N LEU A 62 -13.50 6.59 3.47
CA LEU A 62 -14.31 7.46 4.34
C LEU A 62 -15.64 7.86 3.67
N ARG A 63 -15.67 7.97 2.35
CA ARG A 63 -16.77 8.56 1.59
C ARG A 63 -17.32 7.61 0.54
N LYS A 64 -16.43 7.04 -0.27
CA LYS A 64 -16.75 6.41 -1.55
C LYS A 64 -15.93 5.11 -1.74
N PRO A 65 -16.23 4.04 -0.97
CA PRO A 65 -15.56 2.77 -1.20
C PRO A 65 -15.90 2.22 -2.59
N PHE A 66 -14.97 1.54 -3.21
CA PHE A 66 -15.20 0.79 -4.44
C PHE A 66 -16.18 -0.37 -4.21
N VAL A 67 -17.12 -0.53 -5.13
CA VAL A 67 -18.12 -1.60 -5.14
C VAL A 67 -17.90 -2.44 -6.39
N GLY A 68 -17.72 -3.75 -6.20
CA GLY A 68 -17.54 -4.69 -7.29
C GLY A 68 -17.80 -6.13 -6.88
N PRO A 69 -17.89 -7.06 -7.83
CA PRO A 69 -18.18 -8.47 -7.55
C PRO A 69 -17.17 -9.10 -6.60
N GLY A 70 -17.66 -9.72 -5.51
CA GLY A 70 -16.81 -10.38 -4.52
C GLY A 70 -15.94 -9.44 -3.67
N ILE A 71 -16.22 -8.13 -3.68
CA ILE A 71 -15.50 -7.12 -2.90
C ILE A 71 -16.38 -6.67 -1.73
N LYS A 72 -15.83 -6.72 -0.52
CA LYS A 72 -16.45 -6.14 0.66
C LYS A 72 -16.19 -4.63 0.68
N SER A 73 -17.22 -3.84 0.43
CA SER A 73 -17.13 -2.36 0.42
C SER A 73 -17.51 -1.79 1.79
N ILE A 74 -16.60 -1.07 2.42
CA ILE A 74 -16.77 -0.52 3.77
C ILE A 74 -16.59 0.99 3.72
N LYS A 75 -17.64 1.72 4.11
CA LYS A 75 -17.57 3.16 4.32
C LYS A 75 -17.25 3.44 5.78
N ALA A 76 -16.00 3.77 6.09
CA ALA A 76 -15.55 4.07 7.45
C ALA A 76 -14.27 4.92 7.46
N ASP A 77 -14.04 5.62 8.58
CA ASP A 77 -12.75 6.24 8.86
C ASP A 77 -11.70 5.16 9.12
N PHE A 78 -10.60 5.18 8.36
CA PHE A 78 -9.53 4.21 8.52
C PHE A 78 -8.94 4.21 9.93
N LEU A 79 -8.81 5.36 10.61
CA LEU A 79 -8.25 5.42 11.95
C LEU A 79 -9.16 4.76 13.00
N ALA A 80 -10.48 4.83 12.83
CA ALA A 80 -11.46 4.23 13.72
C ALA A 80 -11.86 2.79 13.32
N TRP A 81 -11.63 2.38 12.07
CA TRP A 81 -12.06 1.09 11.55
C TRP A 81 -11.30 -0.08 12.18
N ASP A 82 -12.02 -1.07 12.71
CA ASP A 82 -11.44 -2.34 13.13
C ASP A 82 -11.41 -3.33 11.95
N ALA A 83 -10.21 -3.78 11.59
CA ALA A 83 -10.00 -4.73 10.52
C ALA A 83 -10.54 -6.13 10.87
N GLY A 84 -10.58 -6.50 12.15
CA GLY A 84 -10.94 -7.84 12.62
C GLY A 84 -10.04 -8.97 12.10
N ARG A 85 -8.93 -8.64 11.42
CA ARG A 85 -7.93 -9.55 10.87
C ARG A 85 -6.67 -8.78 10.46
N THR A 86 -5.58 -9.50 10.29
CA THR A 86 -4.42 -9.02 9.52
C THR A 86 -4.56 -9.45 8.06
N TYR A 87 -4.47 -8.49 7.14
CA TYR A 87 -4.45 -8.70 5.69
C TYR A 87 -3.07 -9.15 5.22
N ASP A 88 -3.00 -9.92 4.13
CA ASP A 88 -1.72 -10.28 3.53
C ASP A 88 -1.10 -9.10 2.78
N LEU A 89 -1.95 -8.26 2.19
CA LEU A 89 -1.57 -7.04 1.47
C LEU A 89 -2.52 -5.88 1.79
N ALA A 90 -1.97 -4.69 2.02
CA ALA A 90 -2.70 -3.43 1.99
C ALA A 90 -2.19 -2.54 0.85
N LEU A 91 -3.12 -1.91 0.13
CA LEU A 91 -2.86 -0.79 -0.77
C LEU A 91 -3.29 0.51 -0.08
N CYS A 92 -2.48 1.56 -0.21
CA CYS A 92 -2.80 2.91 0.24
C CYS A 92 -2.20 3.90 -0.78
N LEU A 93 -2.94 4.21 -1.83
CA LEU A 93 -2.39 4.86 -3.03
C LEU A 93 -2.89 6.31 -3.14
N GLN A 94 -2.01 7.28 -2.85
CA GLN A 94 -2.34 8.71 -2.83
C GLN A 94 -3.46 9.04 -1.84
N VAL A 95 -3.21 8.71 -0.57
CA VAL A 95 -4.19 8.83 0.53
C VAL A 95 -3.59 9.52 1.75
N LEU A 96 -2.36 9.19 2.14
CA LEU A 96 -1.76 9.71 3.37
C LEU A 96 -1.63 11.23 3.38
N GLU A 97 -1.40 11.86 2.23
CA GLU A 97 -1.35 13.31 2.04
C GLU A 97 -2.65 14.04 2.41
N HIS A 98 -3.76 13.32 2.45
CA HIS A 98 -5.08 13.84 2.82
C HIS A 98 -5.44 13.63 4.30
N ILE A 99 -4.70 12.78 5.04
CA ILE A 99 -5.07 12.39 6.40
C ILE A 99 -4.33 13.27 7.42
N PRO A 100 -5.01 14.09 8.25
CA PRO A 100 -4.34 14.99 9.20
C PRO A 100 -3.35 14.28 10.14
N ARG A 101 -3.66 13.04 10.56
CA ARG A 101 -2.80 12.17 11.36
C ARG A 101 -2.18 11.03 10.53
N ALA A 102 -1.45 11.41 9.48
CA ALA A 102 -0.78 10.48 8.58
C ALA A 102 0.21 9.55 9.30
N ASP A 103 0.81 10.01 10.41
CA ASP A 103 1.65 9.22 11.31
C ASP A 103 0.89 8.02 11.92
N LEU A 104 -0.33 8.26 12.42
CA LEU A 104 -1.16 7.20 12.99
C LEU A 104 -1.69 6.27 11.90
N ALA A 105 -2.05 6.82 10.74
CA ALA A 105 -2.50 6.02 9.61
C ALA A 105 -1.38 5.11 9.09
N ALA A 106 -0.16 5.62 8.94
CA ALA A 106 1.00 4.83 8.52
C ALA A 106 1.30 3.68 9.49
N LYS A 107 1.31 3.94 10.80
CA LYS A 107 1.47 2.88 11.81
C LYS A 107 0.35 1.85 11.74
N LYS A 108 -0.90 2.31 11.63
CA LYS A 108 -2.05 1.42 11.49
C LYS A 108 -1.97 0.56 10.22
N LEU A 109 -1.46 1.08 9.10
CA LEU A 109 -1.22 0.28 7.88
C LEU A 109 -0.29 -0.91 8.17
N LEU A 110 0.78 -0.70 8.95
CA LEU A 110 1.71 -1.76 9.34
C LEU A 110 1.06 -2.80 10.27
N ASP A 111 0.10 -2.39 11.10
CA ASP A 111 -0.63 -3.30 11.98
C ASP A 111 -1.65 -4.15 11.23
N VAL A 112 -2.40 -3.53 10.31
CA VAL A 112 -3.49 -4.20 9.59
C VAL A 112 -3.01 -5.15 8.49
N ALA A 113 -1.76 -5.06 8.04
CA ALA A 113 -1.27 -5.88 6.93
C ALA A 113 0.16 -6.44 7.13
N LYS A 114 0.45 -7.57 6.50
CA LYS A 114 1.80 -8.16 6.47
C LYS A 114 2.72 -7.44 5.48
N THR A 115 2.14 -6.94 4.40
CA THR A 115 2.79 -6.16 3.34
C THR A 115 1.94 -4.94 3.06
N VAL A 116 2.56 -3.77 3.02
CA VAL A 116 1.90 -2.49 2.68
C VAL A 116 2.57 -1.94 1.43
N VAL A 117 1.78 -1.66 0.41
CA VAL A 117 2.20 -0.86 -0.75
C VAL A 117 1.54 0.51 -0.62
N VAL A 118 2.36 1.53 -0.48
CA VAL A 118 1.90 2.92 -0.33
C VAL A 118 2.48 3.78 -1.43
N SER A 119 1.69 4.74 -1.91
CA SER A 119 2.21 5.80 -2.77
C SER A 119 1.73 7.17 -2.35
N VAL A 120 2.54 8.19 -2.63
CA VAL A 120 2.25 9.60 -2.35
C VAL A 120 2.73 10.46 -3.54
N PRO A 121 2.12 11.64 -3.76
CA PRO A 121 2.69 12.66 -4.63
C PRO A 121 4.06 13.07 -4.06
N TYR A 122 5.11 13.01 -4.88
CA TYR A 122 6.47 13.27 -4.40
C TYR A 122 6.85 14.72 -4.63
N LYS A 123 7.16 15.44 -3.55
CA LYS A 123 7.61 16.84 -3.54
C LYS A 123 6.71 17.80 -4.34
N TRP A 124 5.41 17.50 -4.40
CA TRP A 124 4.43 18.41 -4.98
C TRP A 124 4.40 19.72 -4.16
N PRO A 125 4.35 20.89 -4.81
CA PRO A 125 4.22 22.16 -4.10
C PRO A 125 2.97 22.24 -3.22
N VAL A 126 3.07 22.98 -2.12
CA VAL A 126 1.91 23.27 -1.26
C VAL A 126 0.84 23.98 -2.09
N GLY A 127 -0.41 23.55 -1.95
CA GLY A 127 -1.55 24.14 -2.64
C GLY A 127 -1.78 23.63 -4.06
N THR A 128 -0.95 22.71 -4.58
CA THR A 128 -1.23 22.02 -5.85
C THR A 128 -2.58 21.29 -5.82
N VAL A 129 -2.93 20.70 -4.68
CA VAL A 129 -4.25 20.14 -4.42
C VAL A 129 -4.76 20.65 -3.08
N SER A 130 -5.93 21.28 -3.06
CA SER A 130 -6.48 21.94 -1.87
C SER A 130 -6.79 21.00 -0.70
N THR A 131 -6.94 19.71 -0.98
CA THR A 131 -7.19 18.67 0.03
C THR A 131 -5.91 17.99 0.52
N HIS A 132 -4.73 18.36 0.00
CA HIS A 132 -3.46 17.86 0.52
C HIS A 132 -3.04 18.72 1.70
N VAL A 133 -2.95 18.11 2.88
CA VAL A 133 -2.57 18.80 4.11
C VAL A 133 -1.10 18.61 4.47
N HIS A 134 -0.40 17.76 3.72
CA HIS A 134 0.99 17.37 4.00
C HIS A 134 1.98 17.66 2.88
N ASP A 135 1.56 18.24 1.76
CA ASP A 135 2.50 18.63 0.72
C ASP A 135 3.53 19.64 1.25
N PRO A 136 4.79 19.62 0.77
CA PRO A 136 5.40 18.57 -0.05
C PRO A 136 5.69 17.29 0.76
N VAL A 137 5.44 16.11 0.17
CA VAL A 137 5.82 14.82 0.78
C VAL A 137 7.12 14.29 0.18
N ASP A 138 8.09 13.95 1.02
CA ASP A 138 9.38 13.37 0.63
C ASP A 138 9.70 12.08 1.43
N GLU A 139 10.89 11.52 1.22
CA GLU A 139 11.33 10.29 1.89
C GLU A 139 11.46 10.46 3.40
N GLN A 140 11.88 11.64 3.87
CA GLN A 140 12.04 11.90 5.30
C GLN A 140 10.66 11.93 5.98
N LYS A 141 9.67 12.60 5.37
CA LYS A 141 8.30 12.60 5.88
C LYS A 141 7.69 11.20 5.90
N MET A 142 7.95 10.39 4.87
CA MET A 142 7.55 8.98 4.85
C MET A 142 8.24 8.18 5.97
N LEU A 143 9.54 8.41 6.20
CA LEU A 143 10.28 7.79 7.30
C LEU A 143 9.68 8.16 8.66
N ASP A 144 9.34 9.44 8.87
CA ASP A 144 8.78 9.94 10.13
C ASP A 144 7.38 9.36 10.39
N TRP A 145 6.53 9.24 9.37
CA TRP A 145 5.21 8.65 9.50
C TRP A 145 5.26 7.15 9.81
N PHE A 146 6.10 6.39 9.09
CA PHE A 146 6.20 4.94 9.26
C PHE A 146 7.12 4.54 10.41
N GLY A 147 7.97 5.43 10.91
CA GLY A 147 8.95 5.17 11.96
C GLY A 147 10.09 4.23 11.53
N ARG A 148 10.20 3.91 10.24
CA ARG A 148 11.22 3.01 9.67
C ARG A 148 11.41 3.25 8.17
N LYS A 149 12.56 2.80 7.66
CA LYS A 149 12.80 2.76 6.22
C LYS A 149 11.92 1.71 5.54
N PRO A 150 11.51 1.91 4.28
CA PRO A 150 10.79 0.90 3.53
C PRO A 150 11.72 -0.27 3.16
N ASN A 151 11.12 -1.44 2.92
CA ASN A 151 11.80 -2.60 2.35
C ASN A 151 12.14 -2.37 0.86
N PHE A 152 11.34 -1.55 0.17
CA PHE A 152 11.59 -1.12 -1.20
C PHE A 152 11.09 0.30 -1.42
N SER A 153 11.83 1.08 -2.20
CA SER A 153 11.47 2.43 -2.60
C SER A 153 11.68 2.58 -4.10
N TYR A 154 10.72 3.22 -4.77
CA TYR A 154 10.79 3.56 -6.18
C TYR A 154 10.16 4.92 -6.43
N LEU A 155 10.90 5.80 -7.09
CA LEU A 155 10.42 7.07 -7.57
C LEU A 155 9.94 6.91 -9.01
N CYS A 156 8.63 6.93 -9.22
CA CYS A 156 8.02 6.91 -10.53
C CYS A 156 7.88 8.34 -11.06
N ARG A 157 8.53 8.64 -12.18
CA ARG A 157 8.37 9.90 -12.91
C ARG A 157 7.34 9.70 -14.00
N GLU A 158 6.24 10.43 -13.94
CA GLU A 158 5.23 10.38 -15.01
C GLU A 158 5.84 10.91 -16.33
N VAL A 159 5.43 10.31 -17.45
CA VAL A 159 6.01 10.64 -18.77
C VAL A 159 5.20 11.69 -19.53
N ASN A 160 3.94 11.87 -19.16
CA ASN A 160 2.99 12.76 -19.84
C ASN A 160 2.65 14.02 -19.02
N ILE A 161 3.04 14.06 -17.74
CA ILE A 161 2.86 15.18 -16.83
C ILE A 161 4.14 15.35 -16.00
N ASP A 162 4.47 16.58 -15.65
CA ASP A 162 5.59 16.88 -14.75
C ASP A 162 5.17 16.58 -13.30
N ALA A 163 5.14 15.30 -12.96
CA ALA A 163 4.69 14.87 -11.65
C ALA A 163 5.33 13.55 -11.23
N ASP A 164 5.97 13.58 -10.06
CA ASP A 164 6.59 12.39 -9.48
C ASP A 164 5.65 11.71 -8.47
N ARG A 165 5.84 10.39 -8.32
CA ARG A 165 5.14 9.53 -7.35
C ARG A 165 6.15 8.69 -6.61
N LEU A 166 6.19 8.83 -5.29
CA LEU A 166 7.00 7.95 -4.45
C LEU A 166 6.19 6.71 -4.11
N ILE A 167 6.74 5.53 -4.38
CA ILE A 167 6.14 4.23 -4.08
C ILE A 167 7.04 3.51 -3.09
N HIS A 168 6.50 3.18 -1.92
CA HIS A 168 7.19 2.40 -0.90
C HIS A 168 6.49 1.06 -0.65
N VAL A 169 7.28 0.04 -0.33
CA VAL A 169 6.78 -1.23 0.23
C VAL A 169 7.34 -1.40 1.63
N TYR A 170 6.45 -1.73 2.57
CA TYR A 170 6.80 -2.12 3.92
C TYR A 170 6.37 -3.56 4.17
N GLU A 171 7.26 -4.34 4.75
CA GLU A 171 7.05 -5.71 5.17
C GLU A 171 7.45 -5.84 6.63
N ARG A 172 6.97 -6.88 7.31
CA ARG A 172 7.28 -7.11 8.74
C ARG A 172 8.75 -7.40 9.04
N ASN A 173 9.51 -7.82 8.03
CA ASN A 173 10.95 -8.06 8.17
C ASN A 173 11.75 -6.80 7.80
N ASP A 174 13.03 -6.77 8.13
CA ASP A 174 13.90 -5.62 7.85
C ASP A 174 14.71 -5.78 6.55
N LEU A 175 14.32 -6.71 5.67
CA LEU A 175 15.03 -6.92 4.42
C LEU A 175 14.75 -5.79 3.43
N ALA A 176 15.76 -4.98 3.15
CA ALA A 176 15.75 -4.10 2.01
C ALA A 176 16.03 -4.87 0.71
N TRP A 177 15.32 -4.55 -0.37
CA TRP A 177 15.50 -5.17 -1.68
C TRP A 177 15.27 -4.15 -2.81
N LYS A 178 15.90 -4.41 -3.97
CA LYS A 178 15.82 -3.55 -5.16
C LYS A 178 14.89 -4.11 -6.24
N PHE A 179 14.73 -5.44 -6.27
CA PHE A 179 13.93 -6.13 -7.27
C PHE A 179 13.15 -7.28 -6.62
N THR A 180 12.00 -7.65 -7.18
CA THR A 180 11.14 -8.70 -6.63
C THR A 180 11.77 -10.10 -6.68
N ASN A 181 12.63 -10.38 -7.66
CA ASN A 181 13.42 -11.63 -7.71
C ASN A 181 14.47 -11.67 -6.59
N GLN A 182 15.13 -10.55 -6.29
CA GLN A 182 16.05 -10.42 -5.16
C GLN A 182 15.32 -10.65 -3.84
N ARG A 183 14.16 -10.02 -3.64
CA ARG A 183 13.30 -10.23 -2.47
C ARG A 183 13.01 -11.72 -2.23
N ASN A 184 12.60 -12.44 -3.28
CA ASN A 184 12.25 -13.86 -3.17
C ASN A 184 13.47 -14.72 -2.79
N ALA A 185 14.65 -14.40 -3.30
CA ALA A 185 15.89 -15.07 -2.91
C ALA A 185 16.23 -14.84 -1.44
N LEU A 186 16.14 -13.59 -0.96
CA LEU A 186 16.40 -13.24 0.44
C LEU A 186 15.42 -13.93 1.40
N LEU A 187 14.12 -13.96 1.07
CA LEU A 187 13.11 -14.67 1.87
C LEU A 187 13.34 -16.19 1.92
N LYS A 188 13.85 -16.77 0.83
CA LYS A 188 14.23 -18.20 0.81
C LYS A 188 15.40 -18.45 1.76
N GLN A 189 16.43 -17.61 1.71
CA GLN A 189 17.61 -17.71 2.59
C GLN A 189 17.23 -17.58 4.07
N MET A 190 16.37 -16.62 4.44
CA MET A 190 15.89 -16.47 5.81
C MET A 190 15.16 -17.72 6.34
N LYS A 191 14.32 -18.36 5.50
CA LYS A 191 13.59 -19.57 5.91
C LYS A 191 14.52 -20.75 6.14
N THR A 192 15.58 -20.88 5.33
CA THR A 192 16.60 -21.92 5.51
C THR A 192 17.40 -21.67 6.78
N ALA A 193 17.83 -20.43 7.04
CA ALA A 193 18.62 -20.08 8.22
C ALA A 193 17.83 -20.20 9.54
N GLY A 194 16.51 -19.93 9.54
CA GLY A 194 15.65 -20.07 10.71
C GLY A 194 15.22 -21.51 11.04
N GLY A 195 15.58 -22.49 10.21
CA GLY A 195 15.18 -23.90 10.36
C GLY A 195 16.17 -24.80 11.09
N GLU A 196 17.35 -24.31 11.47
CA GLU A 196 18.44 -25.12 12.07
C GLU A 196 18.53 -25.05 13.61
N ALA A 197 17.59 -24.38 14.30
CA ALA A 197 17.49 -24.47 15.75
C ALA A 197 16.81 -25.79 16.18
N GLY A 198 17.52 -26.91 16.03
CA GLY A 198 17.13 -28.20 16.60
C GLY A 198 17.21 -28.18 18.14
N PRO A 199 16.43 -29.03 18.83
CA PRO A 199 16.41 -29.04 20.29
C PRO A 199 17.81 -29.37 20.84
N SER A 200 18.35 -28.46 21.63
CA SER A 200 19.51 -28.73 22.47
C SER A 200 19.14 -29.84 23.45
N ALA A 201 19.62 -31.04 23.17
CA ALA A 201 19.66 -32.13 24.13
C ALA A 201 20.65 -31.72 25.23
N VAL A 202 20.15 -31.16 26.32
CA VAL A 202 20.92 -31.07 27.56
C VAL A 202 20.71 -32.40 28.30
N ALA A 203 21.82 -33.11 28.38
CA ALA A 203 21.96 -34.42 28.98
C ALA A 203 21.62 -34.41 30.47
N SER A 204 20.95 -35.49 30.89
CA SER A 204 20.82 -35.92 32.27
C SER A 204 22.21 -36.25 32.84
N ALA A 205 22.51 -35.70 34.02
CA ALA A 205 23.45 -36.24 34.99
C ALA A 205 22.98 -35.86 36.40
#